data_AF-A0A7X0AB66-F1
#
_entry.id   AF-A0A7X0AB66-F1
#
_cell.length_a   1.000
_cell.length_b   1.000
_cell.length_c   1.000
_cell.angle_alpha   90.00
_cell.angle_beta   90.00
_cell.angle_gamma   90.00
#
_symmetry.space_group_name_H-M   'P 1'
#
loop_
_entity.id
_entity.type
_entity.pdbx_description
1 polymer ?
#
loop_
_entity_poly.entity_id
_entity_poly.type
_entity_poly.pdbx_seq_one_letter_code
_entity_poly.pdbx_strand_id
1 'polypeptide(L)'
;MMRFENLEADGLHIPALDAKLSLRPNAAGNLDLLVHPIYREVDIPDFLADTEAEVLEKGELVNIEKTINDHGVKKEVLIEFDADTREFVITDTEKILVPDMVNDQLLTLDQKERYRKGKEVQIQDGTAFQFSATDENSVRANRIGLVVSIVLDGGMSYLLYKGLNALFNKKWDAQKAADVSPGYLKAKMDMDELQTHQGRDINSRSHNQQQRGYTHSAHRR
;
A
#
# COMPACT_ATOMS: atom_id res chain seq x y z
N MET A 1 -0.67 -1.37 -20.80
CA MET A 1 -1.99 -0.95 -21.33
C MET A 1 -2.39 -1.89 -22.44
N MET A 2 -3.64 -2.29 -22.50
CA MET A 2 -4.19 -3.21 -23.50
C MET A 2 -5.55 -2.68 -23.97
N ARG A 3 -5.85 -2.87 -25.25
CA ARG A 3 -7.16 -2.56 -25.83
C ARG A 3 -7.95 -3.85 -25.99
N PHE A 4 -9.15 -3.87 -25.43
CA PHE A 4 -10.14 -4.92 -25.61
C PHE A 4 -11.16 -4.45 -26.63
N GLU A 5 -11.60 -5.35 -27.51
CA GLU A 5 -12.57 -5.05 -28.56
C GLU A 5 -13.73 -6.05 -28.51
N ASN A 6 -14.93 -5.57 -28.86
CA ASN A 6 -16.16 -6.36 -28.90
C ASN A 6 -16.43 -7.14 -27.60
N LEU A 7 -16.38 -6.45 -26.46
CA LEU A 7 -16.69 -7.04 -25.17
C LEU A 7 -18.21 -7.17 -25.01
N GLU A 8 -18.66 -8.33 -24.54
CA GLU A 8 -20.06 -8.63 -24.25
C GLU A 8 -20.19 -9.11 -22.81
N ALA A 9 -21.00 -8.42 -22.01
CA ALA A 9 -21.30 -8.81 -20.63
C ALA A 9 -22.72 -8.35 -20.26
N ASP A 10 -23.53 -9.24 -19.67
CA ASP A 10 -24.88 -8.93 -19.16
C ASP A 10 -25.80 -8.17 -20.14
N GLY A 11 -25.70 -8.48 -21.44
CA GLY A 11 -26.49 -7.83 -22.50
C GLY A 11 -25.98 -6.44 -22.92
N LEU A 12 -24.88 -5.96 -22.32
CA LEU A 12 -24.16 -4.77 -22.72
C LEU A 12 -23.09 -5.13 -23.77
N HIS A 13 -23.08 -4.40 -24.88
CA HIS A 13 -22.03 -4.48 -25.90
C HIS A 13 -21.12 -3.26 -25.79
N ILE A 14 -19.84 -3.50 -25.51
CA ILE A 14 -18.80 -2.46 -25.46
C ILE A 14 -17.88 -2.65 -26.69
N PRO A 15 -17.94 -1.75 -27.68
CA PRO A 15 -17.17 -1.89 -28.92
C PRO A 15 -15.66 -1.93 -28.69
N ALA A 16 -15.16 -1.10 -27.76
CA ALA A 16 -13.77 -1.11 -27.36
C ALA A 16 -13.60 -0.52 -25.95
N LEU A 17 -12.68 -1.09 -25.18
CA LEU A 17 -12.27 -0.65 -23.85
C LEU A 17 -10.75 -0.68 -23.76
N ASP A 18 -10.13 0.46 -23.49
CA ASP A 18 -8.73 0.49 -23.10
C ASP A 18 -8.63 0.21 -21.60
N ALA A 19 -7.68 -0.63 -21.19
CA ALA A 19 -7.50 -0.95 -19.77
C ALA A 19 -6.01 -1.10 -19.40
N LYS A 20 -5.70 -0.78 -18.15
CA LYS A 20 -4.44 -1.12 -17.49
C LYS A 20 -4.59 -2.49 -16.84
N LEU A 21 -3.57 -3.32 -17.01
CA LEU A 21 -3.53 -4.66 -16.42
C LEU A 21 -2.55 -4.64 -15.26
N SER A 22 -2.95 -5.21 -14.13
CA SER A 22 -2.05 -5.49 -13.02
C SER A 22 -2.18 -6.93 -12.55
N LEU A 23 -1.10 -7.43 -11.95
CA LEU A 23 -1.00 -8.80 -11.47
C LEU A 23 -0.75 -8.76 -9.97
N ARG A 24 -1.52 -9.54 -9.21
CA ARG A 24 -1.37 -9.58 -7.74
C ARG A 24 -1.40 -11.03 -7.24
N PRO A 25 -0.42 -11.46 -6.44
CA PRO A 25 -0.49 -12.76 -5.77
C PRO A 25 -1.69 -12.80 -4.81
N ASN A 26 -2.45 -13.89 -4.81
CA ASN A 26 -3.53 -14.12 -3.87
C ASN A 26 -3.09 -15.00 -2.70
N ALA A 27 -3.96 -15.16 -1.70
CA ALA A 27 -3.65 -15.93 -0.48
C ALA A 27 -3.31 -17.42 -0.73
N ALA A 28 -3.69 -17.97 -1.89
CA ALA A 28 -3.35 -19.33 -2.30
C ALA A 28 -2.02 -19.42 -3.07
N GLY A 29 -1.32 -18.30 -3.27
CA GLY A 29 -0.07 -18.22 -4.03
C GLY A 29 -0.25 -18.19 -5.55
N ASN A 30 -1.50 -18.10 -6.03
CA ASN A 30 -1.79 -17.92 -7.46
C ASN A 30 -1.77 -16.43 -7.83
N LEU A 31 -1.72 -16.13 -9.13
CA LEU A 31 -1.70 -14.77 -9.63
C LEU A 31 -3.09 -14.34 -10.11
N ASP A 32 -3.66 -13.32 -9.49
CA ASP A 32 -4.88 -12.66 -9.96
C ASP A 32 -4.52 -11.64 -11.04
N LEU A 33 -5.28 -11.64 -12.14
CA LEU A 33 -5.25 -10.58 -13.15
C LEU A 33 -6.35 -9.56 -12.83
N LEU A 34 -5.93 -8.32 -12.60
CA LEU A 34 -6.81 -7.18 -12.36
C LEU A 34 -6.87 -6.33 -13.63
N VAL A 35 -8.08 -5.93 -14.01
CA VAL A 35 -8.35 -5.10 -15.18
C VAL A 35 -8.91 -3.76 -14.71
N HIS A 36 -8.18 -2.68 -14.99
CA HIS A 36 -8.57 -1.31 -14.62
C HIS A 36 -8.96 -0.56 -15.89
N PRO A 37 -10.25 -0.22 -16.10
CA PRO A 37 -10.68 0.51 -17.28
C PRO A 37 -10.02 1.89 -17.34
N ILE A 38 -9.74 2.36 -18.56
CA ILE A 38 -9.25 3.72 -18.81
C ILE A 38 -10.41 4.51 -19.39
N TYR A 39 -10.91 5.47 -18.61
CA TYR A 39 -12.13 6.20 -18.96
C TYR A 39 -11.84 7.27 -20.04
N ARG A 40 -12.80 7.47 -20.95
CA ARG A 40 -12.68 8.51 -21.98
C ARG A 40 -12.96 9.90 -21.41
N GLU A 41 -13.96 9.96 -20.54
CA GLU A 41 -14.41 11.16 -19.83
C GLU A 41 -14.21 10.92 -18.34
N VAL A 42 -13.75 11.95 -17.63
CA VAL A 42 -13.52 11.89 -16.19
C VAL A 42 -14.87 12.07 -15.50
N ASP A 43 -15.23 11.12 -14.64
CA ASP A 43 -16.41 11.21 -13.78
C ASP A 43 -16.04 11.93 -12.47
N ILE A 44 -16.47 13.18 -12.34
CA ILE A 44 -16.18 14.02 -11.17
C ILE A 44 -17.19 13.68 -10.06
N PRO A 45 -16.75 13.24 -8.87
CA PRO A 45 -17.67 12.96 -7.77
C PRO A 45 -18.48 14.20 -7.37
N ASP A 46 -19.79 14.05 -7.12
CA ASP A 46 -20.71 15.16 -6.78
C ASP A 46 -20.26 16.06 -5.62
N PHE A 47 -19.41 15.52 -4.72
CA PHE A 47 -18.89 16.24 -3.56
C PHE A 47 -17.54 16.91 -3.82
N LEU A 48 -16.97 16.81 -5.02
CA LEU A 48 -15.75 17.47 -5.47
C LEU A 48 -16.12 18.64 -6.39
N ALA A 49 -15.65 19.85 -6.08
CA ALA A 49 -15.94 21.01 -6.92
C ALA A 49 -15.11 20.95 -8.23
N ASP A 50 -15.62 21.49 -9.33
CA ASP A 50 -14.92 21.50 -10.62
C ASP A 50 -13.51 22.11 -10.53
N THR A 51 -13.32 23.17 -9.73
CA THR A 51 -12.00 23.79 -9.53
C THR A 51 -11.05 22.90 -8.73
N GLU A 52 -11.57 22.06 -7.84
CA GLU A 52 -10.78 21.09 -7.07
C GLU A 52 -10.39 19.89 -7.96
N ALA A 53 -11.32 19.43 -8.79
CA ALA A 53 -11.07 18.42 -9.81
C ALA A 53 -9.98 18.89 -10.78
N GLU A 54 -10.09 20.12 -11.30
CA GLU A 54 -9.15 20.68 -12.26
C GLU A 54 -7.71 20.75 -11.71
N VAL A 55 -7.50 21.14 -10.45
CA VAL A 55 -6.15 21.20 -9.86
C VAL A 55 -5.54 19.82 -9.60
N LEU A 56 -6.37 18.80 -9.32
CA LEU A 56 -5.93 17.41 -9.21
C LEU A 56 -5.57 16.84 -10.59
N GLU A 57 -6.42 17.06 -11.60
CA GLU A 57 -6.20 16.61 -12.98
C GLU A 57 -4.92 17.20 -13.59
N LYS A 58 -4.65 18.47 -13.32
CA LYS A 58 -3.41 19.15 -13.76
C LYS A 58 -2.16 18.71 -12.98
N GLY A 59 -2.33 17.97 -11.88
CA GLY A 59 -1.23 17.61 -10.99
C GLY A 59 -0.65 18.80 -10.21
N GLU A 60 -1.44 19.84 -9.97
CA GLU A 60 -1.04 20.98 -9.14
C GLU A 60 -1.08 20.62 -7.65
N LEU A 61 -2.09 19.82 -7.26
CA LEU A 61 -2.20 19.22 -5.94
C LEU A 61 -2.08 17.70 -6.01
N VAL A 62 -1.45 17.12 -4.98
CA VAL A 62 -1.33 15.66 -4.82
C VAL A 62 -2.70 15.04 -4.58
N ASN A 63 -3.42 15.64 -3.64
CA ASN A 63 -4.65 15.12 -3.08
C ASN A 63 -5.43 16.26 -2.43
N ILE A 64 -6.70 15.98 -2.19
CA ILE A 64 -7.61 16.84 -1.42
C ILE A 64 -8.24 16.01 -0.31
N GLU A 65 -8.19 16.54 0.91
CA GLU A 65 -8.89 15.99 2.08
C GLU A 65 -10.32 16.54 2.13
N LYS A 66 -11.32 15.67 2.26
CA LYS A 66 -12.73 16.07 2.43
C LYS A 66 -13.44 15.26 3.49
N THR A 67 -14.46 15.85 4.10
CA THR A 67 -15.44 15.12 4.90
C THR A 67 -16.71 14.93 4.08
N ILE A 68 -17.06 13.69 3.77
CA ILE A 68 -18.26 13.33 3.02
C ILE A 68 -19.30 12.68 3.94
N ASN A 69 -20.56 12.68 3.50
CA ASN A 69 -21.64 11.94 4.14
C ASN A 69 -21.97 10.72 3.27
N ASP A 70 -21.58 9.54 3.76
CA ASP A 70 -21.85 8.25 3.12
C ASP A 70 -22.96 7.53 3.89
N HIS A 71 -24.17 7.52 3.33
CA HIS A 71 -25.36 6.87 3.93
C HIS A 71 -25.64 7.26 5.39
N GLY A 72 -25.44 8.54 5.74
CA GLY A 72 -25.65 9.08 7.09
C GLY A 72 -24.41 9.01 7.98
N VAL A 73 -23.32 8.39 7.53
CA VAL A 73 -22.05 8.31 8.24
C VAL A 73 -21.07 9.33 7.68
N LYS A 74 -20.58 10.23 8.54
CA LYS A 74 -19.50 11.15 8.17
C LYS A 74 -18.18 10.39 8.05
N LYS A 75 -17.49 10.55 6.94
CA LYS A 75 -16.17 9.97 6.68
C LYS A 75 -15.21 11.04 6.21
N GLU A 76 -13.97 10.99 6.70
CA GLU A 76 -12.88 11.75 6.11
C GLU A 76 -12.27 10.91 4.99
N VAL A 77 -12.10 11.52 3.83
CA VAL A 77 -11.59 10.87 2.63
C VAL A 77 -10.46 11.69 2.02
N LEU A 78 -9.51 10.98 1.42
CA LEU A 78 -8.46 11.52 0.58
C LEU A 78 -8.84 11.27 -0.88
N ILE A 79 -8.77 12.31 -1.70
CA ILE A 79 -9.12 12.25 -3.12
C ILE A 79 -7.85 12.51 -3.92
N GLU A 80 -7.47 11.56 -4.76
CA GLU A 80 -6.36 11.64 -5.71
C GLU A 80 -6.89 11.46 -7.14
N PHE A 81 -6.15 11.95 -8.14
CA PHE A 81 -6.45 11.68 -9.55
C PHE A 81 -5.41 10.71 -10.13
N ASP A 82 -5.86 9.57 -10.65
CA ASP A 82 -5.01 8.65 -11.40
C ASP A 82 -5.01 9.05 -12.88
N ALA A 83 -3.90 9.62 -13.34
CA ALA A 83 -3.75 10.05 -14.73
C ALA A 83 -3.67 8.88 -15.74
N ASP A 84 -3.32 7.66 -15.29
CA ASP A 84 -3.22 6.48 -16.16
C ASP A 84 -4.61 5.94 -16.50
N THR A 85 -5.54 5.91 -15.54
CA THR A 85 -6.91 5.42 -15.70
C THR A 85 -7.94 6.53 -15.90
N ARG A 86 -7.53 7.79 -15.66
CA ARG A 86 -8.37 9.01 -15.72
C ARG A 86 -9.54 8.94 -14.75
N GLU A 87 -9.26 8.55 -13.51
CA GLU A 87 -10.27 8.39 -12.47
C GLU A 87 -9.88 9.11 -11.17
N PHE A 88 -10.89 9.53 -10.41
CA PHE A 88 -10.70 9.99 -9.05
C PHE A 88 -10.68 8.80 -8.09
N VAL A 89 -9.55 8.61 -7.41
CA VAL A 89 -9.38 7.57 -6.39
C VAL A 89 -9.73 8.16 -5.03
N ILE A 90 -10.79 7.63 -4.40
CA ILE A 90 -11.29 8.08 -3.10
C ILE A 90 -10.91 7.05 -2.04
N THR A 91 -10.10 7.49 -1.07
CA THR A 91 -9.62 6.64 0.03
C THR A 91 -10.18 7.10 1.36
N ASP A 92 -10.85 6.21 2.09
CA ASP A 92 -11.25 6.45 3.48
C ASP A 92 -9.99 6.53 4.37
N THR A 93 -9.77 7.67 5.03
CA THR A 93 -8.52 7.92 5.76
C THR A 93 -8.35 6.97 6.94
N GLU A 94 -9.44 6.47 7.51
CA GLU A 94 -9.41 5.49 8.61
C GLU A 94 -8.99 4.08 8.15
N LYS A 95 -9.05 3.80 6.84
CA LYS A 95 -8.61 2.53 6.27
C LYS A 95 -7.15 2.54 5.82
N ILE A 96 -6.49 3.70 5.87
CA ILE A 96 -5.09 3.81 5.50
C ILE A 96 -4.23 3.14 6.57
N LEU A 97 -3.41 2.19 6.13
CA LEU A 97 -2.46 1.51 7.00
C LEU A 97 -1.28 2.44 7.28
N VAL A 98 -1.27 3.02 8.48
CA VAL A 98 -0.23 3.96 8.91
C VAL A 98 0.92 3.21 9.58
N PRO A 99 2.18 3.35 9.10
CA PRO A 99 3.34 2.76 9.77
C PRO A 99 3.52 3.27 11.21
N ASP A 100 3.96 2.38 12.09
CA ASP A 100 4.48 2.77 13.40
C ASP A 100 5.92 3.26 13.30
N MET A 101 6.75 2.58 12.49
CA MET A 101 8.13 2.98 12.25
C MET A 101 8.47 2.95 10.76
N VAL A 102 9.43 3.80 10.38
CA VAL A 102 10.05 3.81 9.06
C VAL A 102 11.56 3.89 9.25
N ASN A 103 12.32 2.99 8.62
CA ASN A 103 13.78 2.92 8.71
C ASN A 103 14.28 2.96 10.18
N ASP A 104 13.70 2.12 11.03
CA ASP A 104 14.00 2.00 12.47
C ASP A 104 13.67 3.25 13.31
N GLN A 105 12.97 4.24 12.74
CA GLN A 105 12.52 5.43 13.47
C GLN A 105 11.02 5.39 13.72
N LEU A 106 10.62 5.51 15.00
CA LEU A 106 9.22 5.65 15.40
C LEU A 106 8.61 6.96 14.88
N LEU A 107 7.45 6.85 14.24
CA LEU A 107 6.68 8.02 13.81
C LEU A 107 5.95 8.66 15.00
N THR A 108 6.03 9.98 15.08
CA THR A 108 5.22 10.75 16.04
C THR A 108 3.75 10.73 15.63
N LEU A 109 2.85 11.07 16.58
CA LEU A 109 1.42 11.19 16.27
C LEU A 109 1.15 12.18 15.13
N ASP A 110 1.83 13.33 15.12
CA ASP A 110 1.71 14.31 14.03
C ASP A 110 2.17 13.74 12.68
N GLN A 111 3.29 13.01 12.66
CA GLN A 111 3.77 12.36 11.44
C GLN A 111 2.78 11.30 10.93
N LYS A 112 2.19 10.50 11.84
CA LYS A 112 1.17 9.51 11.51
C LYS A 112 -0.09 10.15 10.91
N GLU A 113 -0.58 11.24 11.50
CA GLU A 113 -1.73 11.99 10.99
C GLU A 113 -1.43 12.64 9.63
N ARG A 114 -0.24 13.22 9.45
CA ARG A 114 0.18 13.75 8.15
C ARG A 114 0.21 12.67 7.08
N TYR A 115 0.79 11.51 7.38
CA TYR A 115 0.83 10.38 6.46
C TYR A 115 -0.58 9.89 6.10
N ARG A 116 -1.46 9.72 7.10
CA ARG A 116 -2.88 9.36 6.92
C ARG A 116 -3.61 10.33 5.99
N LYS A 117 -3.23 11.60 6.04
CA LYS A 117 -3.79 12.68 5.22
C LYS A 117 -3.07 12.85 3.87
N GLY A 118 -2.25 11.90 3.45
CA GLY A 118 -1.52 11.96 2.19
C GLY A 118 -0.46 13.06 2.11
N LYS A 119 -0.06 13.63 3.26
CA LYS A 119 0.95 14.68 3.33
C LYS A 119 2.34 14.08 3.46
N GLU A 120 3.33 14.82 2.96
CA GLU A 120 4.73 14.46 3.12
C GLU A 120 5.12 14.44 4.61
N VAL A 121 5.77 13.34 4.98
CA VAL A 121 6.41 13.11 6.27
C VAL A 121 7.90 12.98 6.04
N GLN A 122 8.70 13.66 6.86
CA GLN A 122 10.15 13.54 6.86
C GLN A 122 10.64 13.06 8.23
N ILE A 123 11.59 12.14 8.23
CA ILE A 123 12.26 11.60 9.42
C ILE A 123 13.73 12.07 9.50
N GLN A 124 14.43 11.75 10.59
CA GLN A 124 15.70 12.39 10.96
C GLN A 124 16.83 12.08 9.98
N ASP A 125 16.80 10.90 9.34
CA ASP A 125 17.80 10.48 8.35
C ASP A 125 17.59 11.12 6.95
N GLY A 126 16.68 12.10 6.86
CA GLY A 126 16.34 12.80 5.62
C GLY A 126 15.39 12.04 4.71
N THR A 127 14.99 10.82 5.06
CA THR A 127 13.95 10.08 4.34
C THR A 127 12.62 10.84 4.44
N ALA A 128 12.01 11.04 3.29
CA ALA A 128 10.72 11.69 3.14
C ALA A 128 9.80 10.79 2.31
N PHE A 129 8.57 10.64 2.77
CA PHE A 129 7.59 9.71 2.21
C PHE A 129 6.16 10.24 2.39
N GLN A 130 5.23 9.73 1.60
CA GLN A 130 3.81 10.05 1.68
C GLN A 130 2.98 8.86 1.21
N PHE A 131 1.76 8.75 1.73
CA PHE A 131 0.76 7.83 1.17
C PHE A 131 0.33 8.30 -0.23
N SER A 132 0.02 7.35 -1.12
CA SER A 132 -0.60 7.63 -2.42
C SER A 132 -1.35 6.41 -2.91
N ALA A 133 -2.67 6.46 -2.99
CA ALA A 133 -3.51 5.36 -3.46
C ALA A 133 -3.35 5.09 -4.96
N THR A 134 -2.81 6.04 -5.70
CA THR A 134 -2.51 5.92 -7.14
C THR A 134 -1.14 5.28 -7.40
N ASP A 135 -0.32 5.07 -6.37
CA ASP A 135 0.97 4.39 -6.49
C ASP A 135 0.83 2.88 -6.22
N GLU A 136 1.59 2.06 -6.97
CA GLU A 136 1.57 0.60 -6.85
C GLU A 136 1.91 0.10 -5.43
N ASN A 137 2.83 0.77 -4.75
CA ASN A 137 3.21 0.43 -3.37
C ASN A 137 2.36 1.14 -2.32
N SER A 138 1.35 1.91 -2.73
CA SER A 138 0.57 2.83 -1.90
C SER A 138 1.40 3.89 -1.16
N VAL A 139 2.68 4.03 -1.53
CA VAL A 139 3.67 4.90 -0.88
C VAL A 139 4.58 5.48 -1.94
N ARG A 140 4.89 6.77 -1.82
CA ARG A 140 5.94 7.45 -2.57
C ARG A 140 7.03 7.91 -1.62
N ALA A 141 8.27 7.95 -2.07
CA ALA A 141 9.40 8.33 -1.23
C ALA A 141 10.53 9.01 -2.01
N ASN A 142 11.44 9.66 -1.29
CA ASN A 142 12.71 10.14 -1.84
C ASN A 142 13.83 9.08 -1.81
N ARG A 143 13.51 7.83 -1.44
CA ARG A 143 14.42 6.67 -1.37
C ARG A 143 13.88 5.53 -2.24
N ILE A 144 14.76 4.68 -2.77
CA ILE A 144 14.39 3.53 -3.63
C ILE A 144 13.70 2.39 -2.86
N GLY A 145 13.80 2.40 -1.53
CA GLY A 145 13.17 1.42 -0.67
C GLY A 145 13.06 1.92 0.75
N LEU A 146 12.08 1.38 1.46
CA LEU A 146 11.77 1.68 2.85
C LEU A 146 11.50 0.37 3.59
N VAL A 147 11.97 0.28 4.83
CA VAL A 147 11.47 -0.73 5.75
C VAL A 147 10.49 -0.05 6.67
N VAL A 148 9.26 -0.53 6.69
CA VAL A 148 8.21 -0.04 7.59
C VAL A 148 7.81 -1.13 8.55
N SER A 149 7.39 -0.75 9.75
CA SER A 149 6.80 -1.69 10.71
C SER A 149 5.47 -1.18 11.23
N ILE A 150 4.60 -2.12 11.58
CA ILE A 150 3.28 -1.88 12.17
C ILE A 150 3.15 -2.81 13.37
N VAL A 151 2.68 -2.27 14.49
CA VAL A 151 2.37 -2.99 15.72
C VAL A 151 0.97 -3.56 15.60
N LEU A 152 0.87 -4.89 15.55
CA LEU A 152 -0.39 -5.63 15.48
C LEU A 152 -0.43 -6.66 16.60
N ASP A 153 -1.49 -6.64 17.43
CA ASP A 153 -1.79 -7.66 18.45
C ASP A 153 -0.63 -8.04 19.38
N GLY A 154 0.24 -7.08 19.70
CA GLY A 154 1.40 -7.28 20.59
C GLY A 154 2.68 -7.77 19.91
N GLY A 155 2.72 -7.82 18.58
CA GLY A 155 3.92 -8.08 17.77
C GLY A 155 4.18 -7.00 16.73
N MET A 156 5.43 -6.91 16.24
CA MET A 156 5.81 -6.03 15.13
C MET A 156 5.83 -6.81 13.82
N SER A 157 5.04 -6.35 12.85
CA SER A 157 5.10 -6.84 11.47
C SER A 157 5.91 -5.86 10.63
N TYR A 158 6.79 -6.38 9.78
CA TYR A 158 7.66 -5.59 8.91
C TYR A 158 7.29 -5.77 7.44
N LEU A 159 7.34 -4.69 6.68
CA LEU A 159 7.16 -4.66 5.23
C LEU A 159 8.35 -3.95 4.58
N LEU A 160 8.86 -4.53 3.50
CA LEU A 160 9.94 -3.93 2.70
C LEU A 160 9.37 -3.45 1.37
N TYR A 161 9.27 -2.13 1.22
CA TYR A 161 8.96 -1.51 -0.06
C TYR A 161 10.22 -1.35 -0.91
N LYS A 162 10.11 -1.60 -2.21
CA LYS A 162 11.19 -1.49 -3.20
C LYS A 162 10.67 -0.86 -4.48
N GLY A 163 11.54 -0.18 -5.22
CA GLY A 163 11.18 0.43 -6.50
C GLY A 163 10.17 1.57 -6.32
N LEU A 164 10.23 2.27 -5.19
CA LEU A 164 9.32 3.36 -4.87
C LEU A 164 9.49 4.52 -5.87
N ASN A 165 8.37 5.13 -6.24
CA ASN A 165 8.39 6.36 -7.04
C ASN A 165 8.72 7.59 -6.19
N ALA A 166 9.18 8.63 -6.88
CA ALA A 166 9.45 9.94 -6.29
C ALA A 166 8.21 10.50 -5.57
N LEU A 167 8.47 11.31 -4.53
CA LEU A 167 7.47 12.21 -3.97
C LEU A 167 6.85 13.08 -5.08
N PHE A 168 5.57 13.42 -4.90
CA PHE A 168 4.83 14.20 -5.89
C PHE A 168 5.48 15.56 -6.17
N ASN A 169 5.46 15.98 -7.44
CA ASN A 169 6.13 17.19 -7.93
C ASN A 169 7.62 17.32 -7.57
N LYS A 170 8.28 16.23 -7.16
CA LYS A 170 9.73 16.18 -6.96
C LYS A 170 10.40 15.39 -8.07
N LYS A 171 11.51 15.93 -8.57
CA LYS A 171 12.38 15.19 -9.49
C LYS A 171 13.06 14.05 -8.75
N TRP A 172 13.15 12.91 -9.41
CA TRP A 172 13.91 11.77 -8.90
C TRP A 172 15.42 12.07 -8.92
N ASP A 173 16.02 12.14 -7.74
CA ASP A 173 17.47 12.25 -7.58
C ASP A 173 18.02 10.84 -7.33
N ALA A 174 18.52 10.20 -8.39
CA ALA A 174 18.99 8.81 -8.31
C ALA A 174 20.12 8.61 -7.28
N GLN A 175 20.98 9.60 -7.08
CA GLN A 175 22.09 9.51 -6.14
C GLN A 175 21.58 9.54 -4.69
N LYS A 176 20.68 10.48 -4.36
CA LYS A 176 20.06 10.54 -3.02
C LYS A 176 19.11 9.38 -2.77
N ALA A 177 18.40 8.92 -3.80
CA ALA A 177 17.45 7.83 -3.65
C ALA A 177 18.14 6.48 -3.38
N ALA A 178 19.34 6.29 -3.94
CA ALA A 178 20.17 5.10 -3.72
C ALA A 178 21.00 5.17 -2.43
N ASP A 179 21.15 6.36 -1.84
CA ASP A 179 21.84 6.51 -0.56
C ASP A 179 21.06 5.79 0.54
N VAL A 180 21.77 4.93 1.27
CA VAL A 180 21.19 4.00 2.25
C VAL A 180 21.48 4.51 3.64
N SER A 181 20.42 4.87 4.38
CA SER A 181 20.59 5.32 5.75
C SER A 181 20.95 4.17 6.70
N PRO A 182 21.66 4.46 7.80
CA PRO A 182 21.89 3.48 8.86
C PRO A 182 20.58 2.89 9.41
N GLY A 183 19.52 3.70 9.49
CA GLY A 183 18.19 3.28 9.93
C GLY A 183 17.57 2.23 9.00
N TYR A 184 17.69 2.43 7.68
CA TYR A 184 17.24 1.43 6.69
C TYR A 184 17.98 0.09 6.87
N LEU A 185 19.32 0.13 6.99
CA LEU A 185 20.13 -1.08 7.14
C LEU A 185 19.75 -1.85 8.41
N LYS A 186 19.61 -1.15 9.53
CA LYS A 186 19.22 -1.74 10.80
C LYS A 186 17.83 -2.35 10.72
N ALA A 187 16.83 -1.59 10.25
CA ALA A 187 15.47 -2.09 10.11
C ALA A 187 15.38 -3.34 9.21
N LYS A 188 16.20 -3.38 8.16
CA LYS A 188 16.28 -4.54 7.27
C LYS A 188 16.90 -5.76 7.96
N MET A 189 17.97 -5.56 8.75
CA MET A 189 18.56 -6.64 9.54
C MET A 189 17.56 -7.20 10.55
N ASP A 190 16.85 -6.33 11.28
CA ASP A 190 15.82 -6.74 12.25
C ASP A 190 14.69 -7.55 11.58
N MET A 191 14.25 -7.11 10.39
CA MET A 191 13.29 -7.84 9.56
C MET A 191 13.82 -9.23 9.15
N ASP A 192 15.05 -9.31 8.64
CA ASP A 192 15.67 -10.56 8.18
C ASP A 192 15.85 -11.55 9.35
N GLU A 193 16.22 -11.07 10.54
CA GLU A 193 16.32 -11.87 11.77
C GLU A 193 14.95 -12.45 12.17
N LEU A 194 13.89 -11.64 12.20
CA LEU A 194 12.54 -12.09 12.53
C LEU A 194 12.02 -13.15 11.55
N GLN A 195 12.25 -12.96 10.25
CA GLN A 195 11.88 -13.96 9.24
C GLN A 195 12.64 -15.27 9.43
N THR A 196 13.93 -15.20 9.79
CA THR A 196 14.76 -16.37 10.08
C THR A 196 14.27 -17.12 11.33
N HIS A 197 13.84 -16.40 12.37
CA HIS A 197 13.31 -16.99 13.61
C HIS A 197 11.91 -17.62 13.40
N GLN A 198 11.02 -16.96 12.68
CA GLN A 198 9.71 -17.53 12.34
C GLN A 198 9.83 -18.78 11.45
N GLY A 199 10.79 -18.81 10.52
CA GLY A 199 11.11 -20.01 9.72
C GLY A 199 11.69 -21.16 10.55
N ARG A 200 12.38 -20.88 11.66
CA ARG A 200 12.91 -21.89 12.58
C ARG A 200 11.85 -22.47 13.50
N ASP A 201 10.86 -21.68 13.94
CA ASP A 201 9.79 -22.15 14.83
C ASP A 201 8.79 -23.09 14.15
N ILE A 202 8.60 -22.97 12.84
CA ILE A 202 7.82 -23.93 12.05
C ILE A 202 8.55 -25.30 11.99
N ASN A 203 9.88 -25.29 11.82
CA ASN A 203 10.68 -26.52 11.79
C ASN A 203 10.86 -27.17 13.18
N SER A 204 10.93 -26.39 14.26
CA SER A 204 11.07 -26.91 15.63
C SER A 204 9.77 -27.51 16.18
N ARG A 205 8.59 -27.00 15.77
CA ARG A 205 7.28 -27.61 16.09
C ARG A 205 7.06 -28.95 15.37
N SER A 206 7.58 -29.11 14.15
CA SER A 206 7.50 -30.38 13.41
C SER A 206 8.36 -31.48 14.04
N HIS A 207 9.54 -31.14 14.61
CA HIS A 207 10.42 -32.11 15.25
C HIS A 207 9.98 -32.57 16.66
N ASN A 208 9.22 -31.74 17.39
CA ASN A 208 8.74 -32.09 18.74
C ASN A 208 7.44 -32.90 18.77
N GLN A 209 6.71 -33.03 17.66
CA GLN A 209 5.53 -33.90 17.57
C GLN A 209 5.85 -35.36 17.20
N GLN A 210 7.09 -35.68 16.78
CA GLN A 210 7.48 -37.05 16.45
C GLN A 210 8.07 -37.87 17.62
N GLN A 211 8.20 -37.30 18.83
CA GLN A 211 8.76 -38.01 20.00
C GLN A 211 7.77 -38.30 21.15
N ARG A 212 6.46 -38.12 20.96
CA ARG A 212 5.46 -38.53 21.97
C ARG A 212 4.31 -39.30 21.32
N GLY A 213 4.37 -40.63 21.35
CA GLY A 213 3.19 -41.43 21.07
C GLY A 213 3.38 -42.91 20.75
N TYR A 214 4.05 -43.70 21.59
CA TYR A 214 3.80 -45.14 21.66
C TYR A 214 3.92 -45.64 23.10
N THR A 215 2.80 -45.70 23.82
CA THR A 215 2.61 -46.63 24.93
C THR A 215 1.13 -47.01 24.98
N HIS A 216 0.82 -48.17 24.39
CA HIS A 216 -0.46 -48.85 24.56
C HIS A 216 -0.45 -49.59 25.90
N SER A 217 -1.38 -49.25 26.79
CA SER A 217 -1.80 -50.15 27.87
C SER A 217 -3.29 -50.44 27.71
N ALA A 218 -3.58 -51.65 27.23
CA ALA A 218 -4.91 -52.23 27.23
C ALA A 218 -5.18 -52.84 28.60
N HIS A 219 -6.22 -52.37 29.29
CA HIS A 219 -6.80 -53.10 30.41
C HIS A 219 -8.20 -53.61 30.05
N ARG A 220 -8.31 -54.94 30.03
CA ARG A 220 -9.56 -55.69 30.21
C ARG A 220 -10.01 -55.59 31.67
N ARG A 221 -11.28 -55.28 31.90
CA ARG A 221 -12.32 -56.24 32.31
C ARG A 221 -13.68 -55.58 32.23
#